data_AF-A0A388PFJ5-F1
#
_entry.id   AF-A0A388PFJ5-F1
#
_cell.length_a   1.000
_cell.length_b   1.000
_cell.length_c   1.000
_cell.angle_alpha   90.00
_cell.angle_beta   90.00
_cell.angle_gamma   90.00
#
_symmetry.space_group_name_H-M   'P 1'
#
loop_
_entity.id
_entity.type
_entity.pdbx_description
1 polymer ?
#
loop_
_entity_poly.entity_id
_entity_poly.type
_entity_poly.pdbx_seq_one_letter_code
_entity_poly.pdbx_strand_id
1 'polypeptide(L)'
;MSTPPANAGRITIAHGKLTVPDRPIIPFIEGDGTGPDIWRASVRVLDAAVAKAYAGQRQIQWLEVLAGEKSYNKTQNWLPEETLTAFRDYLVGIKGPLTTPTGGGIRSLNVALRQQLDLYVCLRPVQWFVGVPSPVKNPGKVNMVIFRENTEDIYAGIDFEAGSEVALKTLEFIKTNFPKEFTKIPLRGGAAGHGRHRHQARVPPRFRASHPLGPPVRHRE
;
A
#
# COMPACT_ATOMS: atom_id res chain seq x y z
N MET A 1 -18.57 1.43 32.08
CA MET A 1 -18.11 2.03 30.80
C MET A 1 -17.02 3.03 31.14
N SER A 2 -15.77 2.75 30.78
CA SER A 2 -14.64 3.64 31.11
C SER A 2 -14.73 4.91 30.27
N THR A 3 -14.86 6.06 30.92
CA THR A 3 -14.76 7.36 30.28
C THR A 3 -13.44 7.45 29.50
N PRO A 4 -13.43 7.89 28.23
CA PRO A 4 -12.17 8.11 27.51
C PRO A 4 -11.29 9.10 28.30
N PRO A 5 -9.98 8.86 28.44
CA PRO A 5 -9.09 9.83 29.06
C PRO A 5 -9.20 11.18 28.34
N ALA A 6 -9.15 12.28 29.10
CA ALA A 6 -9.22 13.64 28.54
C ALA A 6 -8.25 13.80 27.35
N ASN A 7 -8.71 14.41 26.26
CA ASN A 7 -7.98 14.69 25.02
C ASN A 7 -7.65 13.49 24.11
N ALA A 8 -8.23 12.30 24.34
CA ALA A 8 -8.25 11.25 23.32
C ALA A 8 -9.17 11.66 22.16
N GLY A 9 -8.64 11.70 20.94
CA GLY A 9 -9.39 12.25 19.80
C GLY A 9 -8.97 11.70 18.45
N ARG A 10 -9.84 11.90 17.46
CA ARG A 10 -9.55 11.56 16.05
C ARG A 10 -8.62 12.61 15.47
N ILE A 11 -7.74 12.19 14.57
CA ILE A 11 -7.02 13.14 13.72
C ILE A 11 -8.03 13.74 12.75
N THR A 12 -7.97 15.05 12.53
CA THR A 12 -8.82 15.74 11.55
C THR A 12 -7.99 16.37 10.44
N ILE A 13 -8.59 16.60 9.28
CA ILE A 13 -7.95 17.25 8.15
C ILE A 13 -8.79 18.45 7.70
N ALA A 14 -8.15 19.60 7.55
CA ALA A 14 -8.77 20.80 6.98
C ALA A 14 -7.74 21.50 6.08
N HIS A 15 -8.15 21.89 4.87
CA HIS A 15 -7.28 22.55 3.88
C HIS A 15 -5.95 21.81 3.63
N GLY A 16 -5.98 20.47 3.61
CA GLY A 16 -4.79 19.63 3.40
C GLY A 16 -3.83 19.53 4.60
N LYS A 17 -4.17 20.13 5.75
CA LYS A 17 -3.37 20.09 6.97
C LYS A 17 -4.02 19.19 8.03
N LEU A 18 -3.24 18.27 8.58
CA LEU A 18 -3.68 17.42 9.70
C LEU A 18 -3.61 18.20 11.01
N THR A 19 -4.67 18.10 11.80
CA THR A 19 -4.69 18.49 13.22
C THR A 19 -4.67 17.22 14.05
N VAL A 20 -3.59 17.04 14.82
CA VAL A 20 -3.33 15.82 15.60
C VAL A 20 -3.43 16.17 17.09
N PRO A 21 -4.38 15.57 17.84
CA PRO A 21 -4.48 15.78 19.28
C PRO A 21 -3.30 15.13 20.02
N ASP A 22 -3.10 15.46 21.30
CA ASP A 22 -2.02 14.87 22.10
C ASP A 22 -2.19 13.36 22.35
N ARG A 23 -3.44 12.89 22.28
CA ARG A 23 -3.79 11.47 22.38
C ARG A 23 -4.55 10.96 21.14
N PRO A 24 -3.90 10.86 19.97
CA PRO A 24 -4.59 10.44 18.76
C PRO A 24 -4.98 8.97 18.82
N ILE A 25 -6.19 8.66 18.38
CA ILE A 25 -6.63 7.28 18.17
C ILE A 25 -6.14 6.82 16.79
N ILE A 26 -5.36 5.74 16.75
CA ILE A 26 -4.80 5.18 15.51
C ILE A 26 -5.25 3.71 15.38
N PRO A 27 -6.09 3.40 14.37
CA PRO A 27 -6.41 2.03 14.03
C PRO A 27 -5.17 1.23 13.64
N PHE A 28 -5.08 0.00 14.13
CA PHE A 28 -4.04 -0.93 13.70
C PHE A 28 -4.62 -2.29 13.35
N ILE A 29 -4.05 -2.92 12.32
CA ILE A 29 -4.23 -4.35 12.05
C ILE A 29 -2.97 -5.07 12.52
N GLU A 30 -3.10 -6.03 13.44
CA GLU A 30 -1.99 -6.83 13.94
C GLU A 30 -1.24 -7.58 12.82
N GLY A 31 -2.01 -8.09 11.85
CA GLY A 31 -1.51 -8.85 10.71
C GLY A 31 -1.49 -10.35 10.95
N ASP A 32 -1.18 -11.09 9.90
CA ASP A 32 -1.15 -12.56 9.86
C ASP A 32 0.30 -13.08 9.92
N GLY A 33 0.48 -14.37 10.16
CA GLY A 33 1.81 -15.00 10.22
C GLY A 33 2.72 -14.35 11.26
N THR A 34 3.79 -13.67 10.83
CA THR A 34 4.72 -12.95 11.72
C THR A 34 4.14 -11.64 12.27
N GLY A 35 2.92 -11.25 11.89
CA GLY A 35 2.28 -9.99 12.29
C GLY A 35 2.23 -9.75 13.79
N PRO A 36 1.69 -10.67 14.62
CA PRO A 36 1.60 -10.50 16.06
C PRO A 36 2.95 -10.26 16.75
N ASP A 37 4.00 -10.96 16.30
CA ASP A 37 5.35 -10.78 16.84
C ASP A 37 5.93 -9.41 16.51
N ILE A 38 5.80 -8.99 15.24
CA ILE A 38 6.26 -7.69 14.77
C ILE A 38 5.48 -6.57 15.45
N TRP A 39 4.16 -6.70 15.57
CA TRP A 39 3.30 -5.69 16.19
C TRP A 39 3.64 -5.48 17.66
N ARG A 40 3.74 -6.57 18.43
CA ARG A 40 4.13 -6.54 19.85
C ARG A 40 5.49 -5.88 20.06
N ALA A 41 6.44 -6.03 19.14
CA ALA A 41 7.70 -5.29 19.19
C ALA A 41 7.54 -3.81 18.79
N SER A 42 6.82 -3.54 17.70
CA SER A 42 6.66 -2.21 17.13
C SER A 42 5.93 -1.25 18.08
N VAL A 43 4.82 -1.69 18.68
CA VAL A 43 4.02 -0.87 19.61
C VAL A 43 4.85 -0.37 20.79
N ARG A 44 5.70 -1.23 21.36
CA ARG A 44 6.60 -0.87 22.49
C ARG A 44 7.61 0.20 22.09
N VAL A 45 8.18 0.09 20.88
CA VAL A 45 9.15 1.07 20.37
C VAL A 45 8.46 2.41 20.09
N LEU A 46 7.28 2.38 19.47
CA LEU A 46 6.50 3.57 19.15
C LEU A 46 6.06 4.30 20.42
N ASP A 47 5.50 3.59 21.40
CA ASP A 47 5.06 4.18 22.67
C ASP A 47 6.23 4.78 23.45
N ALA A 48 7.36 4.07 23.53
CA ALA A 48 8.57 4.58 24.18
C ALA A 48 9.16 5.81 23.47
N ALA A 49 9.15 5.82 22.13
CA ALA A 49 9.63 6.96 21.34
C ALA A 49 8.75 8.20 21.56
N VAL A 50 7.43 8.05 21.55
CA VAL A 50 6.48 9.15 21.82
C VAL A 50 6.65 9.65 23.25
N ALA A 51 6.66 8.75 24.24
CA ALA A 51 6.83 9.12 25.64
C ALA A 51 8.13 9.90 25.87
N LYS A 52 9.24 9.45 25.25
CA LYS A 52 10.54 10.12 25.34
C LYS A 52 10.55 11.48 24.64
N ALA A 53 10.04 11.56 23.40
CA ALA A 53 10.08 12.78 22.60
C ALA A 53 9.21 13.91 23.17
N TYR A 54 8.12 13.55 23.83
CA TYR A 54 7.14 14.52 24.36
C TYR A 54 7.08 14.55 25.90
N ALA A 55 8.08 13.99 26.59
CA ALA A 55 8.14 13.94 28.05
C ALA A 55 6.82 13.43 28.69
N GLY A 56 6.19 12.44 28.08
CA GLY A 56 4.90 11.86 28.53
C GLY A 56 3.65 12.71 28.27
N GLN A 57 3.77 13.90 27.67
CA GLN A 57 2.61 14.76 27.36
C GLN A 57 1.73 14.19 26.26
N ARG A 58 2.30 13.38 25.36
CA ARG A 58 1.59 12.74 24.25
C ARG A 58 1.62 11.22 24.37
N GLN A 59 0.58 10.58 23.84
CA GLN A 59 0.45 9.12 23.84
C GLN A 59 -0.48 8.66 22.71
N ILE A 60 -0.11 7.64 21.95
CA ILE A 60 -1.01 7.07 20.94
C ILE A 60 -2.04 6.15 21.62
N GLN A 61 -3.30 6.27 21.22
CA GLN A 61 -4.36 5.36 21.61
C GLN A 61 -4.59 4.35 20.48
N TRP A 62 -4.15 3.11 20.68
CA TRP A 62 -4.24 2.08 19.65
C TRP A 62 -5.64 1.47 19.60
N LEU A 63 -6.26 1.47 18.42
CA LEU A 63 -7.56 0.84 18.16
C LEU A 63 -7.35 -0.40 17.29
N GLU A 64 -7.53 -1.59 17.84
CA GLU A 64 -7.42 -2.80 17.02
C GLU A 64 -8.58 -2.90 16.05
N VAL A 65 -8.28 -3.14 14.77
CA VAL A 65 -9.25 -3.46 13.71
C VAL A 65 -8.85 -4.76 13.00
N LEU A 66 -9.83 -5.49 12.49
CA LEU A 66 -9.63 -6.84 11.96
C LEU A 66 -9.45 -6.83 10.45
N ALA A 67 -8.45 -7.54 9.94
CA ALA A 67 -8.36 -7.94 8.54
C ALA A 67 -7.51 -9.21 8.44
N GLY A 68 -7.59 -9.88 7.28
CA GLY A 68 -6.80 -11.09 7.03
C GLY A 68 -7.39 -12.34 7.70
N GLU A 69 -6.51 -13.30 7.96
CA GLU A 69 -6.87 -14.59 8.54
C GLU A 69 -7.53 -14.45 9.91
N LYS A 70 -7.01 -13.54 10.75
CA LYS A 70 -7.59 -13.23 12.07
C LYS A 70 -9.04 -12.76 11.96
N SER A 71 -9.36 -11.98 10.92
CA SER A 71 -10.72 -11.52 10.67
C SER A 71 -11.60 -12.68 10.19
N TYR A 72 -11.14 -13.42 9.18
CA TYR A 72 -11.91 -14.52 8.61
C TYR A 72 -12.28 -15.57 9.66
N ASN A 73 -11.35 -15.95 10.53
CA ASN A 73 -11.60 -16.91 11.60
C ASN A 73 -12.66 -16.44 12.62
N LYS A 74 -12.80 -15.11 12.82
CA LYS A 74 -13.75 -14.53 13.78
C LYS A 74 -15.10 -14.18 13.18
N THR A 75 -15.12 -13.66 11.95
CA THR A 75 -16.30 -13.03 11.34
C THR A 75 -16.70 -13.67 10.02
N GLN A 76 -15.95 -14.66 9.53
CA GLN A 76 -16.08 -15.24 8.18
C GLN A 76 -15.94 -14.20 7.06
N ASN A 77 -15.34 -13.04 7.37
CA ASN A 77 -15.05 -11.98 6.41
C ASN A 77 -13.56 -11.60 6.51
N TRP A 78 -12.87 -11.59 5.37
CA TRP A 78 -11.44 -11.24 5.27
C TRP A 78 -11.16 -9.74 5.48
N LEU A 79 -12.10 -8.87 5.09
CA LEU A 79 -12.00 -7.43 5.23
C LEU A 79 -13.37 -6.84 5.57
N PRO A 80 -13.70 -6.73 6.87
CA PRO A 80 -14.93 -6.13 7.33
C PRO A 80 -15.03 -4.64 6.97
N GLU A 81 -16.23 -4.15 6.69
CA GLU A 81 -16.45 -2.73 6.36
C GLU A 81 -16.17 -1.83 7.56
N GLU A 82 -16.29 -2.35 8.78
CA GLU A 82 -15.94 -1.65 10.01
C GLU A 82 -14.47 -1.23 10.03
N THR A 83 -13.57 -2.08 9.47
CA THR A 83 -12.15 -1.78 9.35
C THR A 83 -11.89 -0.65 8.37
N LEU A 84 -12.58 -0.66 7.23
CA LEU A 84 -12.49 0.42 6.24
C LEU A 84 -13.05 1.74 6.79
N THR A 85 -14.18 1.67 7.49
CA THR A 85 -14.82 2.81 8.16
C THR A 85 -13.88 3.41 9.20
N ALA A 86 -13.23 2.58 10.04
CA ALA A 86 -12.25 3.07 10.99
C ALA A 86 -11.07 3.79 10.31
N PHE A 87 -10.50 3.23 9.24
CA PHE A 87 -9.41 3.91 8.54
C PHE A 87 -9.85 5.25 7.90
N ARG A 88 -11.08 5.34 7.39
CA ARG A 88 -11.63 6.61 6.88
C ARG A 88 -11.85 7.64 7.99
N ASP A 89 -12.40 7.22 9.13
CA ASP A 89 -12.76 8.11 10.24
C ASP A 89 -11.55 8.62 11.02
N TYR A 90 -10.49 7.81 11.15
CA TYR A 90 -9.30 8.16 11.93
C TYR A 90 -8.12 8.65 11.07
N LEU A 91 -8.25 8.63 9.73
CA LEU A 91 -7.33 9.12 8.70
C LEU A 91 -5.95 8.45 8.62
N VAL A 92 -5.39 8.04 9.75
CA VAL A 92 -4.07 7.42 9.86
C VAL A 92 -4.23 6.05 10.49
N GLY A 93 -3.65 5.05 9.85
CA GLY A 93 -3.68 3.68 10.34
C GLY A 93 -2.38 2.94 10.03
N ILE A 94 -2.11 1.88 10.79
CA ILE A 94 -0.96 1.02 10.59
C ILE A 94 -1.40 -0.44 10.42
N LYS A 95 -0.68 -1.22 9.62
CA LYS A 95 -1.00 -2.64 9.48
C LYS A 95 0.24 -3.52 9.46
N GLY A 96 0.13 -4.70 10.05
CA GLY A 96 1.04 -5.80 9.86
C GLY A 96 0.97 -6.41 8.45
N PRO A 97 1.74 -7.47 8.19
CA PRO A 97 1.61 -8.29 6.99
C PRO A 97 0.22 -8.94 6.94
N LEU A 98 -0.33 -9.13 5.73
CA LEU A 98 -1.65 -9.77 5.53
C LEU A 98 -1.50 -10.91 4.54
N THR A 99 -2.00 -12.09 4.90
CA THR A 99 -2.02 -13.26 4.04
C THR A 99 -3.13 -13.06 2.99
N THR A 100 -2.78 -13.19 1.71
CA THR A 100 -3.78 -13.23 0.64
C THR A 100 -4.06 -14.69 0.31
N PRO A 101 -5.30 -15.18 0.44
CA PRO A 101 -5.62 -16.55 0.11
C PRO A 101 -5.39 -16.80 -1.38
N THR A 102 -4.67 -17.88 -1.72
CA THR A 102 -4.45 -18.29 -3.10
C THR A 102 -5.66 -19.06 -3.63
N GLY A 103 -6.26 -18.62 -4.73
CA GLY A 103 -7.26 -19.40 -5.49
C GLY A 103 -8.72 -19.00 -5.33
N GLY A 104 -9.05 -18.00 -4.50
CA GLY A 104 -10.45 -17.62 -4.16
C GLY A 104 -11.02 -16.39 -4.87
N GLY A 105 -10.50 -15.97 -6.03
CA GLY A 105 -10.99 -14.78 -6.76
C GLY A 105 -10.63 -13.42 -6.14
N ILE A 106 -10.19 -13.36 -4.88
CA ILE A 106 -9.62 -12.15 -4.27
C ILE A 106 -8.16 -12.00 -4.71
N ARG A 107 -7.85 -10.94 -5.48
CA ARG A 107 -6.49 -10.71 -5.98
C ARG A 107 -5.48 -10.40 -4.88
N SER A 108 -5.82 -9.52 -3.95
CA SER A 108 -5.02 -9.20 -2.77
C SER A 108 -5.76 -8.29 -1.81
N LEU A 109 -5.73 -8.61 -0.51
CA LEU A 109 -6.26 -7.73 0.54
C LEU A 109 -5.55 -6.37 0.57
N ASN A 110 -4.25 -6.34 0.30
CA ASN A 110 -3.51 -5.08 0.25
C ASN A 110 -3.95 -4.21 -0.93
N VAL A 111 -4.29 -4.82 -2.07
CA VAL A 111 -4.82 -4.08 -3.24
C VAL A 111 -6.22 -3.57 -2.94
N ALA A 112 -7.08 -4.41 -2.34
CA ALA A 112 -8.43 -4.01 -1.94
C ALA A 112 -8.41 -2.81 -0.98
N LEU A 113 -7.60 -2.84 0.07
CA LEU A 113 -7.42 -1.72 1.00
C LEU A 113 -7.03 -0.42 0.28
N ARG A 114 -6.08 -0.50 -0.66
CA ARG A 114 -5.61 0.69 -1.40
C ARG A 114 -6.70 1.27 -2.29
N GLN A 115 -7.45 0.41 -2.98
CA GLN A 115 -8.52 0.83 -3.87
C GLN A 115 -9.71 1.41 -3.08
N GLN A 116 -10.14 0.74 -2.01
CA GLN A 116 -11.31 1.15 -1.23
C GLN A 116 -11.08 2.38 -0.34
N LEU A 117 -9.82 2.66 0.00
CA LEU A 117 -9.40 3.85 0.75
C LEU A 117 -8.79 4.93 -0.15
N ASP A 118 -8.78 4.73 -1.48
CA ASP A 118 -8.20 5.64 -2.47
C ASP A 118 -6.76 6.10 -2.14
N LEU A 119 -5.92 5.14 -1.71
CA LEU A 119 -4.52 5.39 -1.36
C LEU A 119 -3.63 5.37 -2.61
N TYR A 120 -3.73 6.44 -3.40
CA TYR A 120 -3.09 6.59 -4.71
C TYR A 120 -1.55 6.67 -4.67
N VAL A 121 -0.94 7.07 -3.55
CA VAL A 121 0.54 7.10 -3.40
C VAL A 121 1.03 5.92 -2.58
N CYS A 122 1.94 5.13 -3.14
CA CYS A 122 2.83 4.24 -2.40
C CYS A 122 4.19 4.92 -2.20
N LEU A 123 4.40 5.44 -0.99
CA LEU A 123 5.65 6.08 -0.56
C LEU A 123 6.63 5.02 0.00
N ARG A 124 7.86 4.99 -0.49
CA ARG A 124 8.91 4.06 -0.02
C ARG A 124 10.23 4.79 0.25
N PRO A 125 10.47 5.25 1.49
CA PRO A 125 11.78 5.73 1.89
C PRO A 125 12.78 4.56 1.93
N VAL A 126 13.96 4.75 1.33
CA VAL A 126 15.04 3.77 1.29
C VAL A 126 16.32 4.45 1.77
N GLN A 127 16.79 4.01 2.94
CA GLN A 127 18.06 4.42 3.51
C GLN A 127 18.79 3.20 4.06
N TRP A 128 20.12 3.24 4.07
CA TRP A 128 20.93 2.21 4.70
C TRP A 128 21.23 2.56 6.16
N PHE A 129 21.14 1.56 7.04
CA PHE A 129 21.49 1.69 8.46
C PHE A 129 22.85 1.03 8.73
N VAL A 130 23.67 1.69 9.54
CA VAL A 130 25.00 1.20 9.92
C VAL A 130 24.90 -0.20 10.53
N GLY A 131 25.71 -1.14 10.03
CA GLY A 131 25.75 -2.53 10.49
C GLY A 131 24.82 -3.49 9.72
N VAL A 132 23.91 -2.99 8.88
CA VAL A 132 23.07 -3.86 8.03
C VAL A 132 23.91 -4.38 6.85
N PRO A 133 23.99 -5.71 6.64
CA PRO A 133 24.75 -6.28 5.53
C PRO A 133 24.23 -5.76 4.19
N SER A 134 25.14 -5.46 3.26
CA SER A 134 24.79 -4.91 1.95
C SER A 134 25.58 -5.56 0.83
N PRO A 135 24.96 -5.81 -0.33
CA PRO A 135 25.66 -6.36 -1.50
C PRO A 135 26.46 -5.30 -2.28
N VAL A 136 26.29 -4.00 -1.98
CA VAL A 136 26.99 -2.91 -2.69
C VAL A 136 28.16 -2.37 -1.87
N LYS A 137 29.18 -1.84 -2.56
CA LYS A 137 30.41 -1.33 -1.91
C LYS A 137 30.17 -0.14 -0.98
N ASN A 138 29.26 0.77 -1.35
CA ASN A 138 29.05 2.05 -0.66
C ASN A 138 27.57 2.28 -0.33
N PRO A 139 26.96 1.46 0.56
CA PRO A 139 25.53 1.54 0.85
C PRO A 139 25.12 2.80 1.60
N GLY A 140 26.04 3.43 2.35
CA GLY A 140 25.77 4.68 3.08
C GLY A 140 25.44 5.89 2.19
N LYS A 141 25.64 5.79 0.86
CA LYS A 141 25.20 6.83 -0.09
C LYS A 141 23.72 6.72 -0.47
N VAL A 142 23.03 5.65 -0.04
CA VAL A 142 21.62 5.44 -0.32
C VAL A 142 20.79 6.22 0.70
N ASN A 143 20.19 7.31 0.24
CA ASN A 143 19.14 8.05 0.94
C ASN A 143 18.20 8.64 -0.10
N MET A 144 17.11 7.93 -0.39
CA MET A 144 16.15 8.31 -1.42
C MET A 144 14.73 7.96 -1.00
N VAL A 145 13.75 8.64 -1.60
CA VAL A 145 12.32 8.36 -1.39
C VAL A 145 11.68 8.06 -2.74
N ILE A 146 11.08 6.89 -2.86
CA ILE A 146 10.39 6.46 -4.08
C ILE A 146 8.90 6.79 -3.94
N PHE A 147 8.37 7.53 -4.90
CA PHE A 147 6.94 7.77 -5.07
C PHE A 147 6.44 6.88 -6.21
N ARG A 148 5.49 6.01 -5.90
CA ARG A 148 4.87 5.12 -6.88
C ARG A 148 3.37 5.31 -6.87
N GLU A 149 2.79 5.54 -8.05
CA GLU A 149 1.34 5.51 -8.27
C GLU A 149 0.80 4.08 -8.01
N ASN A 150 -0.38 3.98 -7.38
CA ASN A 150 -0.84 2.77 -6.71
C ASN A 150 -2.32 2.43 -6.96
N THR A 151 -3.02 3.24 -7.75
CA THR A 151 -4.44 3.13 -8.10
C THR A 151 -4.67 2.68 -9.54
N GLU A 152 -3.73 2.94 -10.46
CA GLU A 152 -3.89 2.69 -11.90
C GLU A 152 -2.88 1.63 -12.44
N ASP A 153 -2.58 1.71 -13.74
CA ASP A 153 -1.67 0.83 -14.48
C ASP A 153 -2.14 -0.64 -14.42
N ILE A 154 -1.21 -1.58 -14.57
CA ILE A 154 -1.45 -3.02 -14.44
C ILE A 154 -2.10 -3.43 -13.10
N TYR A 155 -2.14 -2.55 -12.08
CA TYR A 155 -2.80 -2.83 -10.80
C TYR A 155 -4.32 -2.67 -10.83
N ALA A 156 -4.89 -2.01 -11.83
CA ALA A 156 -6.33 -2.11 -12.11
C ALA A 156 -6.73 -3.57 -12.39
N GLY A 157 -5.78 -4.36 -12.90
CA GLY A 157 -5.94 -5.75 -13.30
C GLY A 157 -7.11 -5.93 -14.26
N ILE A 158 -7.20 -5.06 -15.25
CA ILE A 158 -8.07 -5.32 -16.39
C ILE A 158 -7.30 -6.29 -17.29
N ASP A 159 -7.37 -7.58 -16.94
CA ASP A 159 -6.75 -8.68 -17.64
C ASP A 159 -7.83 -9.70 -17.99
N PHE A 160 -7.81 -10.20 -19.23
CA PHE A 160 -8.69 -11.27 -19.67
C PHE A 160 -7.90 -12.55 -19.88
N GLU A 161 -8.51 -13.69 -19.53
CA GLU A 161 -7.92 -14.99 -19.83
C GLU A 161 -7.84 -15.19 -21.34
N ALA A 162 -6.72 -15.74 -21.81
CA ALA A 162 -6.50 -15.98 -23.23
C ALA A 162 -7.58 -16.93 -23.78
N GLY A 163 -8.22 -16.53 -24.88
CA GLY A 163 -9.30 -17.31 -25.49
C GLY A 163 -10.67 -17.17 -24.82
N SER A 164 -10.79 -16.42 -23.71
CA SER A 164 -12.10 -16.09 -23.13
C SER A 164 -12.93 -15.25 -24.11
N GLU A 165 -14.26 -15.36 -24.03
CA GLU A 165 -15.18 -14.59 -24.88
C GLU A 165 -14.91 -13.08 -24.80
N VAL A 166 -14.64 -12.58 -23.59
CA VAL A 166 -14.32 -11.16 -23.37
C VAL A 166 -13.01 -10.80 -24.06
N ALA A 167 -11.95 -11.62 -23.93
CA ALA A 167 -10.68 -11.38 -24.62
C ALA A 167 -10.85 -11.33 -26.14
N LEU A 168 -11.63 -12.26 -26.71
CA LEU A 168 -11.88 -12.31 -28.16
C LEU A 168 -12.68 -11.09 -28.63
N LYS A 169 -13.72 -10.68 -27.89
CA LYS A 169 -14.48 -9.46 -28.19
C LYS A 169 -13.61 -8.20 -28.09
N THR A 170 -12.73 -8.12 -27.10
CA THR A 170 -11.78 -7.00 -26.97
C THR A 170 -10.80 -6.97 -28.14
N LEU A 171 -10.27 -8.12 -28.55
CA LEU A 171 -9.38 -8.22 -29.71
C LEU A 171 -10.08 -7.80 -31.00
N GLU A 172 -11.32 -8.26 -31.22
CA GLU A 172 -12.09 -7.90 -32.42
C GLU A 172 -12.45 -6.41 -32.43
N PHE A 173 -12.79 -5.85 -31.28
CA PHE A 173 -13.02 -4.41 -31.12
C PHE A 173 -11.78 -3.59 -31.52
N ILE A 174 -10.60 -3.97 -31.01
CA ILE A 174 -9.34 -3.28 -31.33
C ILE A 174 -9.00 -3.46 -32.82
N LYS A 175 -9.16 -4.67 -33.37
CA LYS A 175 -8.90 -4.96 -34.78
C LYS A 175 -9.78 -4.13 -35.71
N THR A 176 -11.06 -3.99 -35.39
CA THR A 176 -12.04 -3.27 -36.20
C THR A 176 -11.81 -1.75 -36.17
N ASN A 177 -11.55 -1.19 -34.98
CA ASN A 177 -11.53 0.26 -34.79
C ASN A 177 -10.10 0.86 -34.84
N PHE A 178 -9.06 0.06 -34.56
CA PHE A 178 -7.67 0.51 -34.43
C PHE A 178 -6.69 -0.46 -35.14
N PRO A 179 -6.81 -0.64 -36.47
CA PRO A 179 -6.07 -1.66 -37.20
C PRO A 179 -4.55 -1.44 -37.19
N LYS A 180 -4.09 -0.17 -37.15
CA LYS A 180 -2.65 0.15 -37.09
C LYS A 180 -2.05 -0.28 -35.76
N GLU A 181 -2.77 -0.08 -34.67
CA GLU A 181 -2.38 -0.46 -33.31
C GLU A 181 -2.47 -1.97 -33.12
N PHE A 182 -3.47 -2.62 -33.73
CA PHE A 182 -3.64 -4.08 -33.68
C PHE A 182 -2.41 -4.82 -34.21
N THR A 183 -1.76 -4.33 -35.28
CA THR A 183 -0.53 -4.94 -35.83
C THR A 183 0.65 -4.95 -34.85
N LYS A 184 0.62 -4.12 -33.81
CA LYS A 184 1.67 -4.04 -32.78
C LYS A 184 1.41 -4.99 -31.61
N ILE A 185 0.25 -5.64 -31.55
CA ILE A 185 -0.08 -6.61 -30.51
C ILE A 185 0.58 -7.95 -30.87
N PRO A 186 1.55 -8.45 -30.07
CA PRO A 186 2.19 -9.72 -30.34
C PRO A 186 1.24 -10.88 -30.01
N LEU A 187 0.47 -11.31 -31.00
CA LEU A 187 -0.33 -12.55 -30.92
C LEU A 187 0.54 -13.72 -31.37
N ARG A 188 1.07 -14.52 -30.44
CA ARG A 188 1.73 -15.78 -30.80
C ARG A 188 0.66 -16.80 -31.18
N GLY A 189 0.45 -16.99 -32.48
CA GLY A 189 -0.26 -18.15 -33.02
C GLY A 189 0.72 -19.29 -33.29
N GLY A 190 0.52 -20.45 -32.67
CA GLY A 190 1.19 -21.71 -33.06
C GLY A 190 1.68 -22.56 -31.88
N ALA A 191 1.09 -23.75 -31.77
CA ALA A 191 1.39 -24.89 -30.90
C ALA A 191 2.79 -24.95 -30.24
N ALA A 192 2.82 -24.95 -28.90
CA ALA A 192 3.63 -25.83 -28.03
C ALA A 192 3.71 -25.26 -26.59
N GLY A 193 3.37 -26.09 -25.60
CA GLY A 193 3.73 -25.87 -24.19
C GLY A 193 2.56 -25.59 -23.27
N HIS A 194 2.18 -26.58 -22.47
CA HIS A 194 1.38 -26.39 -21.26
C HIS A 194 2.13 -25.45 -20.31
N GLY A 195 1.76 -24.17 -20.33
CA GLY A 195 2.22 -23.16 -19.38
C GLY A 195 1.16 -22.07 -19.29
N ARG A 196 0.62 -21.84 -18.09
CA ARG A 196 -0.33 -20.75 -17.83
C ARG A 196 0.37 -19.42 -18.10
N HIS A 197 0.19 -18.85 -19.28
CA HIS A 197 0.80 -17.58 -19.65
C HIS A 197 -0.27 -16.52 -19.89
N ARG A 198 -0.33 -15.54 -18.99
CA ARG A 198 -1.10 -14.31 -19.15
C ARG A 198 -0.37 -13.40 -20.14
N HIS A 199 -1.06 -12.95 -21.18
CA HIS A 199 -0.53 -11.93 -22.08
C HIS A 199 -0.83 -10.55 -21.50
N GLN A 200 0.23 -9.76 -21.26
CA GLN A 200 0.18 -8.43 -20.64
C GLN A 200 0.67 -7.37 -21.63
N ALA A 201 -0.12 -6.32 -21.82
CA ALA A 201 0.35 -5.10 -22.48
C ALA A 201 1.21 -4.31 -21.48
N ARG A 202 2.51 -4.19 -21.73
CA ARG A 202 3.38 -3.26 -21.00
C ARG A 202 3.40 -1.92 -21.72
N VAL A 203 2.88 -0.87 -21.09
CA VAL A 203 3.15 0.51 -21.48
C VAL A 203 4.19 1.06 -20.49
N PRO A 204 5.43 1.37 -20.91
CA PRO A 204 6.42 1.93 -20.00
C PRO A 204 5.99 3.34 -19.57
N PRO A 205 6.10 3.68 -18.27
CA PRO A 205 5.80 5.03 -17.80
C PRO A 205 6.77 6.04 -18.43
N ARG A 206 6.23 7.08 -19.07
CA ARG A 206 7.02 8.22 -19.55
C ARG A 206 7.28 9.17 -18.37
N PHE A 207 8.41 9.00 -17.68
CA PHE A 207 8.90 10.02 -16.77
C PHE A 207 9.49 11.20 -17.56
N ARG A 208 8.79 12.34 -17.60
CA ARG A 208 9.39 13.64 -17.91
C ARG A 208 9.87 14.25 -16.59
N ALA A 209 11.17 14.15 -16.31
CA ALA A 209 11.80 14.97 -15.29
C ALA A 209 11.95 16.39 -15.85
N SER A 210 11.01 17.27 -15.55
CA SER A 210 11.17 18.71 -15.80
C SER A 210 10.99 19.43 -14.48
N HIS A 211 12.09 19.59 -13.73
CA HIS A 211 12.39 20.74 -12.87
C HIS A 211 13.84 20.59 -12.35
N PRO A 212 14.75 21.54 -12.62
CA PRO A 212 16.09 21.53 -12.02
C PRO A 212 15.97 21.93 -10.54
N LEU A 213 16.39 21.02 -9.66
CA LEU A 213 16.56 21.31 -8.23
C LEU A 213 17.66 22.37 -8.08
N GLY A 214 17.33 23.52 -7.51
CA GLY A 214 18.28 24.60 -7.20
C GLY A 214 19.32 24.17 -6.15
N PRO A 215 20.44 24.90 -6.04
CA PRO A 215 21.56 24.49 -5.19
C PRO A 215 21.22 24.63 -3.68
N PRO A 216 21.80 23.78 -2.83
CA PRO A 216 21.53 23.79 -1.39
C PRO A 216 22.16 25.00 -0.70
N VAL A 217 21.34 25.70 0.08
CA VAL A 217 21.77 26.79 0.98
C VAL A 217 22.61 26.17 2.10
N ARG A 218 23.90 26.54 2.16
CA ARG A 218 24.78 26.21 3.30
C ARG A 218 24.50 27.20 4.43
N HIS A 219 23.99 26.73 5.56
CA HIS A 219 24.16 27.44 6.82
C HIS A 219 25.56 27.12 7.35
N ARG A 220 26.39 28.15 7.50
CA ARG A 220 27.61 28.10 8.32
C ARG A 220 27.21 28.34 9.78
N GLU A 221 27.90 27.64 10.68
CA GLU A 221 27.97 27.93 12.11
C GLU A 221 28.45 29.36 12.38
#